data_AF-A0AAW1XAZ3-F1
#
_entry.id   AF-A0AAW1XAZ3-F1
#
_cell.length_a   1.000
_cell.length_b   1.000
_cell.length_c   1.000
_cell.angle_alpha   90.00
_cell.angle_beta   90.00
_cell.angle_gamma   90.00
#
_symmetry.space_group_name_H-M   'P 1'
#
loop_
_entity.id
_entity.type
_entity.pdbx_description
1 polymer ?
#
loop_
_entity_poly.entity_id
_entity_poly.type
_entity_poly.pdbx_seq_one_letter_code
_entity_poly.pdbx_strand_id
1 'polypeptide(L)'
;MIMAFKCVLVTIWMWVWSASLAATESNDGLLRIGLKKQPLDYNRINSARITSTEVSKHGDNGNDLKANIVYLKNFMDTQFYGEIGIGSPPQAFAVVFDTGSSNLWVPSSRCILSIACYFHSKYRATISSSYTKIGIPCKIPYGSGSISGYFSADNVKVGDIIVKDQEFVEVTREGFLAFVAARFDGILGLGFQDISVGEATPVWYNMVQQGRMSQQIFSIWLNHDPTSPVGGEIVFGGYDWKHFTGDHTYVPISQKGYWQIEVGDVIVADMSTGLCKSGCAAIVDSGTSLLAGPTIVVAQINHAIGAEGFANLECKNVVSTYGNLIWEYLVSGVRPDVLCVDISLCSYNGSPRVNNHIETVVQNGTRKESSIDETALCTLCEMIAYWIQLQLKKQVSREQVFKHVTELCEKLPNPVKRSFVNCDDLAAMPDVSFIIANKTFTLTPEQYILKVEEKCSTVCLSGFVSLDVPPPQGPLWVLGSLFLGAYHTVFDFGNHRVGFAKAA
;
A
#
# COMPACT_ATOMS: atom_id res chain seq x y z
N MET A 1 -13.34 -5.66 -67.77
CA MET A 1 -13.78 -4.63 -66.79
C MET A 1 -15.25 -4.82 -66.36
N ILE A 2 -15.72 -6.05 -66.05
CA ILE A 2 -17.04 -6.27 -65.40
C ILE A 2 -17.01 -7.41 -64.36
N MET A 3 -15.90 -8.18 -64.26
CA MET A 3 -15.83 -9.35 -63.36
C MET A 3 -15.01 -9.14 -62.07
N ALA A 4 -14.36 -7.98 -61.90
CA ALA A 4 -13.56 -7.67 -60.71
C ALA A 4 -14.33 -6.89 -59.63
N PHE A 5 -15.57 -6.46 -59.91
CA PHE A 5 -16.34 -5.59 -59.01
C PHE A 5 -17.36 -6.33 -58.12
N LYS A 6 -17.53 -7.65 -58.29
CA LYS A 6 -18.49 -8.46 -57.51
C LYS A 6 -17.89 -9.23 -56.33
N CYS A 7 -16.56 -9.37 -56.24
CA CYS A 7 -15.92 -10.07 -55.11
C CYS A 7 -15.54 -9.16 -53.94
N VAL A 8 -15.63 -7.83 -54.08
CA VAL A 8 -15.29 -6.87 -53.01
C VAL A 8 -16.51 -6.50 -52.15
N LEU A 9 -17.74 -6.71 -52.65
CA LEU A 9 -18.97 -6.37 -51.92
C LEU A 9 -19.48 -7.48 -50.97
N VAL A 10 -19.00 -8.73 -51.11
CA VAL A 10 -19.44 -9.85 -50.25
C VAL A 10 -18.54 -10.00 -49.01
N THR A 11 -17.28 -9.55 -49.06
CA THR A 11 -16.38 -9.57 -47.90
C THR A 11 -16.62 -8.41 -46.93
N ILE A 12 -17.24 -7.32 -47.38
CA ILE A 12 -17.62 -6.19 -46.52
C ILE A 12 -18.90 -6.49 -45.72
N TRP A 13 -19.74 -7.42 -46.15
CA TRP A 13 -20.96 -7.80 -45.43
C TRP A 13 -20.78 -8.92 -44.38
N MET A 14 -19.66 -9.65 -44.39
CA MET A 14 -19.34 -10.63 -43.34
C MET A 14 -18.38 -10.09 -42.26
N TRP A 15 -17.85 -8.88 -42.40
CA TRP A 15 -17.00 -8.22 -41.38
C TRP A 15 -17.75 -7.21 -40.50
N VAL A 16 -19.02 -6.93 -40.79
CA VAL A 16 -19.87 -6.03 -39.98
C VAL A 16 -20.71 -6.81 -38.95
N TRP A 17 -20.62 -8.14 -38.90
CA TRP A 17 -21.39 -9.00 -37.99
C TRP A 17 -20.54 -9.78 -36.97
N SER A 18 -19.28 -9.39 -36.75
CA SER A 18 -18.41 -9.99 -35.73
C SER A 18 -17.68 -8.97 -34.86
N ALA A 19 -18.04 -7.69 -34.93
CA ALA A 19 -17.51 -6.63 -34.06
C ALA A 19 -18.61 -5.85 -33.34
N SER A 20 -19.71 -6.52 -33.02
CA SER A 20 -20.64 -6.09 -31.98
C SER A 20 -20.50 -7.03 -30.78
N LEU A 21 -19.31 -7.02 -30.15
CA LEU A 21 -19.25 -7.13 -28.70
C LEU A 21 -19.87 -5.84 -28.15
N ALA A 22 -21.19 -5.73 -28.31
CA ALA A 22 -21.96 -4.85 -27.47
C ALA A 22 -21.69 -5.35 -26.06
N ALA A 23 -21.15 -4.46 -25.22
CA ALA A 23 -21.24 -4.64 -23.79
C ALA A 23 -22.70 -4.98 -23.50
N THR A 24 -22.95 -6.17 -22.99
CA THR A 24 -24.25 -6.48 -22.42
C THR A 24 -24.41 -5.51 -21.27
N GLU A 25 -25.23 -4.46 -21.46
CA GLU A 25 -25.76 -3.67 -20.35
C GLU A 25 -26.43 -4.68 -19.40
N SER A 26 -25.73 -5.07 -18.34
CA SER A 26 -26.41 -5.72 -17.24
C SER A 26 -27.31 -4.65 -16.66
N ASN A 27 -28.61 -4.84 -16.79
CA ASN A 27 -29.64 -3.96 -16.26
C ASN A 27 -29.72 -4.05 -14.71
N ASP A 28 -28.61 -4.40 -14.06
CA ASP A 28 -28.44 -4.54 -12.62
C ASP A 28 -27.98 -3.23 -11.95
N GLY A 29 -27.71 -2.19 -12.76
CA GLY A 29 -27.29 -0.87 -12.26
C GLY A 29 -25.86 -0.86 -11.72
N LEU A 30 -25.04 -1.86 -12.07
CA LEU A 30 -23.64 -1.95 -11.70
C LEU A 30 -22.75 -1.35 -12.79
N LEU A 31 -21.76 -0.54 -12.40
CA LEU A 31 -20.73 -0.06 -13.31
C LEU A 31 -19.48 -0.94 -13.16
N ARG A 32 -19.10 -1.63 -14.22
CA ARG A 32 -17.96 -2.56 -14.23
C ARG A 32 -16.80 -1.99 -15.04
N ILE A 33 -15.63 -1.94 -14.41
CA ILE A 33 -14.39 -1.47 -15.02
C ILE A 33 -13.40 -2.63 -15.04
N GLY A 34 -13.16 -3.17 -16.24
CA GLY A 34 -12.11 -4.17 -16.44
C GLY A 34 -10.72 -3.56 -16.19
N LEU A 35 -9.90 -4.28 -15.42
CA LEU A 35 -8.52 -3.91 -15.15
C LEU A 35 -7.57 -4.68 -16.05
N LYS A 36 -6.56 -3.98 -16.55
CA LYS A 36 -5.41 -4.57 -17.22
C LYS A 36 -4.34 -4.87 -16.17
N LYS A 37 -3.69 -6.02 -16.32
CA LYS A 37 -2.51 -6.38 -15.54
C LYS A 37 -1.26 -6.07 -16.33
N GLN A 38 -0.31 -5.38 -15.72
CA GLN A 38 1.05 -5.28 -16.23
C GLN A 38 1.97 -6.22 -15.43
N PRO A 39 2.89 -6.91 -16.10
CA PRO A 39 3.90 -7.70 -15.42
C PRO A 39 4.78 -6.79 -14.58
N LEU A 40 5.25 -7.33 -13.45
CA LEU A 40 6.31 -6.69 -12.68
C LEU A 40 7.62 -6.85 -13.44
N ASP A 41 8.40 -5.77 -13.45
CA ASP A 41 9.76 -5.77 -13.95
C ASP A 41 10.71 -5.65 -12.76
N TYR A 42 11.87 -6.31 -12.84
CA TYR A 42 12.87 -6.34 -11.78
C TYR A 42 13.30 -4.93 -11.32
N ASN A 43 13.55 -4.00 -12.26
CA ASN A 43 13.96 -2.65 -11.91
C ASN A 43 12.85 -1.90 -11.21
N ARG A 44 11.60 -2.14 -11.63
CA ARG A 44 10.43 -1.50 -11.02
C ARG A 44 10.21 -2.00 -9.60
N ILE A 45 10.17 -3.31 -9.40
CA ILE A 45 9.95 -3.87 -8.06
C ILE A 45 11.08 -3.46 -7.11
N ASN A 46 12.33 -3.46 -7.56
CA ASN A 46 13.47 -3.05 -6.75
C ASN A 46 13.47 -1.54 -6.44
N SER A 47 12.80 -0.73 -7.24
CA SER A 47 12.62 0.71 -7.02
C SER A 47 11.38 1.05 -6.21
N ALA A 48 10.44 0.11 -6.00
CA ALA A 48 9.22 0.41 -5.26
C ALA A 48 9.51 0.72 -3.78
N ARG A 49 8.83 1.72 -3.23
CA ARG A 49 9.02 2.17 -1.86
C ARG A 49 7.67 2.48 -1.23
N ILE A 50 7.60 2.14 0.05
CA ILE A 50 6.50 2.33 0.97
C ILE A 50 7.15 2.95 2.20
N THR A 51 6.87 4.22 2.47
CA THR A 51 7.52 4.97 3.56
C THR A 51 6.50 5.79 4.33
N SER A 52 6.88 6.28 5.51
CA SER A 52 6.07 7.21 6.30
C SER A 52 6.74 8.58 6.35
N THR A 53 5.97 9.65 6.50
CA THR A 53 6.50 11.01 6.70
C THR A 53 5.58 11.80 7.61
N GLU A 54 6.15 12.54 8.55
CA GLU A 54 5.41 13.45 9.42
C GLU A 54 5.06 14.76 8.70
N VAL A 55 3.79 15.16 8.77
CA VAL A 55 3.30 16.42 8.24
C VAL A 55 2.65 17.23 9.36
N SER A 56 3.20 18.41 9.63
CA SER A 56 2.61 19.39 10.55
C SER A 56 1.46 20.11 9.87
N LYS A 57 0.25 20.06 10.45
CA LYS A 57 -0.84 20.97 10.07
C LYS A 57 -0.66 22.28 10.83
N HIS A 58 -0.23 23.34 10.14
CA HIS A 58 -0.27 24.69 10.73
C HIS A 58 -1.74 25.12 10.84
N GLY A 59 -2.26 25.13 12.07
CA GLY A 59 -3.53 25.78 12.39
C GLY A 59 -3.31 27.28 12.52
N ASP A 60 -4.23 28.08 11.97
CA ASP A 60 -4.21 29.55 11.98
C ASP A 60 -4.30 30.17 13.40
N ASN A 61 -4.45 29.34 14.44
CA ASN A 61 -4.63 29.74 15.83
C ASN A 61 -3.62 29.05 16.76
N GLY A 62 -2.30 29.20 16.54
CA GLY A 62 -1.22 29.08 17.54
C GLY A 62 -1.11 27.79 18.39
N ASN A 63 -2.00 26.83 18.26
CA ASN A 63 -1.96 25.51 18.85
C ASN A 63 -1.39 24.59 17.77
N ASP A 64 -0.11 24.24 17.92
CA ASP A 64 0.54 23.24 17.10
C ASP A 64 -0.27 21.93 17.19
N LEU A 65 -1.04 21.64 16.14
CA LEU A 65 -1.74 20.38 15.99
C LEU A 65 -0.67 19.30 15.78
N LYS A 66 -0.81 18.19 16.52
CA LYS A 66 0.07 17.01 16.45
C LYS A 66 0.41 16.67 15.00
N ALA A 67 1.69 16.44 14.73
CA ALA A 67 2.16 15.93 13.45
C ALA A 67 1.35 14.69 13.06
N ASN A 68 0.80 14.68 11.84
CA ASN A 68 0.14 13.51 11.28
C ASN A 68 1.14 12.76 10.42
N ILE A 69 1.30 11.47 10.65
CA ILE A 69 2.09 10.63 9.76
C ILE A 69 1.24 10.33 8.51
N VAL A 70 1.86 10.48 7.34
CA VAL A 70 1.27 10.15 6.05
C VAL A 70 2.08 9.01 5.47
N TYR A 71 1.37 7.96 5.06
CA TYR A 71 1.98 6.87 4.31
C TYR A 71 2.16 7.31 2.85
N LEU A 72 3.37 7.14 2.33
CA LEU A 72 3.78 7.52 0.99
C LEU A 72 4.27 6.30 0.20
N LYS A 73 3.76 6.17 -1.03
CA LYS A 73 4.19 5.14 -1.98
C LYS A 73 4.70 5.75 -3.27
N ASN A 74 5.39 4.97 -4.10
CA ASN A 74 5.85 5.43 -5.42
C ASN A 74 5.35 4.60 -6.61
N PHE A 75 4.38 3.70 -6.38
CA PHE A 75 3.64 2.93 -7.39
C PHE A 75 4.45 1.99 -8.30
N MET A 76 5.75 1.80 -8.07
CA MET A 76 6.56 1.00 -9.00
C MET A 76 6.20 -0.47 -9.02
N ASP A 77 5.64 -0.99 -7.93
CA ASP A 77 5.11 -2.33 -7.79
C ASP A 77 3.65 -2.44 -8.23
N THR A 78 3.00 -1.36 -8.69
CA THR A 78 1.60 -1.42 -9.13
C THR A 78 1.44 -2.28 -10.37
N GLN A 79 0.50 -3.20 -10.33
CA GLN A 79 0.23 -4.14 -11.43
C GLN A 79 -1.07 -3.88 -12.17
N PHE A 80 -2.03 -3.17 -11.57
CA PHE A 80 -3.38 -3.07 -12.10
C PHE A 80 -3.73 -1.62 -12.42
N TYR A 81 -4.30 -1.41 -13.61
CA TYR A 81 -4.77 -0.11 -14.07
C TYR A 81 -6.00 -0.30 -14.97
N GLY A 82 -6.84 0.71 -15.06
CA GLY A 82 -7.97 0.76 -15.98
C GLY A 82 -7.97 2.05 -16.77
N GLU A 83 -9.02 2.29 -17.54
CA GLU A 83 -9.11 3.48 -18.41
C GLU A 83 -10.22 4.42 -17.93
N ILE A 84 -9.92 5.72 -17.99
CA ILE A 84 -10.88 6.81 -17.79
C ILE A 84 -10.80 7.81 -18.94
N GLY A 85 -11.83 8.61 -19.12
CA GLY A 85 -11.83 9.75 -20.03
C GLY A 85 -11.93 11.08 -19.27
N ILE A 86 -11.17 12.10 -19.66
CA ILE A 86 -11.30 13.45 -19.08
C ILE A 86 -11.61 14.45 -20.21
N GLY A 87 -12.65 15.25 -20.03
CA GLY A 87 -13.05 16.29 -20.98
C GLY A 87 -14.18 15.94 -21.94
N SER A 88 -14.57 16.93 -22.75
CA SER A 88 -15.60 16.81 -23.79
C SER A 88 -15.08 17.36 -25.14
N PRO A 89 -14.69 16.51 -26.11
CA PRO A 89 -14.78 15.05 -26.09
C PRO A 89 -13.81 14.40 -25.08
N PRO A 90 -14.12 13.19 -24.56
CA PRO A 90 -13.27 12.50 -23.60
C PRO A 90 -11.86 12.20 -24.15
N GLN A 91 -10.84 12.59 -23.40
CA GLN A 91 -9.44 12.23 -23.63
C GLN A 91 -9.08 11.04 -22.74
N ALA A 92 -8.63 9.92 -23.34
CA ALA A 92 -8.40 8.68 -22.60
C ALA A 92 -7.08 8.70 -21.80
N PHE A 93 -7.12 8.13 -20.60
CA PHE A 93 -5.96 7.94 -19.72
C PHE A 93 -6.01 6.57 -19.07
N ALA A 94 -4.88 5.89 -19.03
CA ALA A 94 -4.68 4.72 -18.18
C ALA A 94 -4.41 5.19 -16.74
N VAL A 95 -5.18 4.74 -15.76
CA VAL A 95 -5.01 5.14 -14.35
C VAL A 95 -5.03 3.97 -13.40
N VAL A 96 -4.26 4.10 -12.32
CA VAL A 96 -4.39 3.21 -11.17
C VAL A 96 -5.57 3.68 -10.34
N PHE A 97 -6.49 2.76 -10.04
CA PHE A 97 -7.57 2.99 -9.10
C PHE A 97 -7.04 2.70 -7.69
N ASP A 98 -6.86 3.76 -6.91
CA ASP A 98 -6.02 3.72 -5.73
C ASP A 98 -6.81 4.02 -4.45
N THR A 99 -7.07 3.01 -3.62
CA THR A 99 -7.73 3.19 -2.31
C THR A 99 -6.81 3.80 -1.24
N GLY A 100 -5.50 3.85 -1.47
CA GLY A 100 -4.51 4.49 -0.60
C GLY A 100 -4.32 5.99 -0.82
N SER A 101 -4.99 6.60 -1.81
CA SER A 101 -4.95 8.06 -2.06
C SER A 101 -6.31 8.61 -2.50
N SER A 102 -6.46 9.94 -2.53
CA SER A 102 -7.77 10.59 -2.72
C SER A 102 -7.85 11.59 -3.87
N ASN A 103 -6.71 11.94 -4.48
CA ASN A 103 -6.68 12.87 -5.60
C ASN A 103 -6.75 12.12 -6.94
N LEU A 104 -7.45 12.71 -7.91
CA LEU A 104 -7.27 12.38 -9.33
C LEU A 104 -6.19 13.30 -9.91
N TRP A 105 -5.26 12.73 -10.67
CA TRP A 105 -4.27 13.52 -11.39
C TRP A 105 -3.82 12.84 -12.68
N VAL A 106 -3.50 13.65 -13.70
CA VAL A 106 -2.96 13.20 -14.99
C VAL A 106 -1.90 14.19 -15.51
N PRO A 107 -0.99 13.76 -16.42
CA PRO A 107 -0.01 14.65 -17.02
C PRO A 107 -0.68 15.76 -17.83
N SER A 108 -0.24 17.00 -17.65
CA SER A 108 -0.73 18.14 -18.43
C SER A 108 0.01 18.24 -19.77
N SER A 109 -0.64 18.79 -20.79
CA SER A 109 0.04 19.24 -22.01
C SER A 109 1.10 20.32 -21.74
N ARG A 110 1.09 20.94 -20.56
CA ARG A 110 2.11 21.88 -20.08
C ARG A 110 3.30 21.21 -19.39
N CYS A 111 3.29 19.88 -19.24
CA CYS A 111 4.44 19.14 -18.75
C CYS A 111 5.47 18.97 -19.88
N ILE A 112 6.44 19.91 -19.93
CA ILE A 112 7.43 19.98 -21.01
C ILE A 112 8.82 19.56 -20.51
N LEU A 113 9.14 19.75 -19.23
CA LEU A 113 10.50 19.55 -18.71
C LEU A 113 10.72 18.15 -18.09
N SER A 114 9.66 17.39 -17.83
CA SER A 114 9.77 16.04 -17.25
C SER A 114 9.77 14.98 -18.34
N ILE A 115 10.82 14.15 -18.36
CA ILE A 115 11.02 13.06 -19.34
C ILE A 115 9.83 12.10 -19.35
N ALA A 116 9.28 11.74 -18.18
CA ALA A 116 8.16 10.82 -18.08
C ALA A 116 6.90 11.32 -18.83
N CYS A 117 6.59 12.62 -18.80
CA CYS A 117 5.46 13.21 -19.54
C CYS A 117 5.57 13.10 -21.08
N TYR A 118 6.73 12.70 -21.62
CA TYR A 118 6.87 12.42 -23.06
C TYR A 118 6.39 11.02 -23.44
N PHE A 119 6.34 10.09 -22.49
CA PHE A 119 5.93 8.70 -22.71
C PHE A 119 4.48 8.42 -22.33
N HIS A 120 3.79 9.41 -21.77
CA HIS A 120 2.42 9.28 -21.27
C HIS A 120 1.44 10.20 -22.01
N SER A 121 0.17 9.82 -21.97
CA SER A 121 -0.94 10.64 -22.44
C SER A 121 -0.99 11.96 -21.66
N LYS A 122 -1.36 13.05 -22.35
CA LYS A 122 -1.39 14.39 -21.75
C LYS A 122 -2.75 15.04 -21.94
N TYR A 123 -3.30 15.54 -20.84
CA TYR A 123 -4.53 16.31 -20.84
C TYR A 123 -4.34 17.66 -21.50
N ARG A 124 -5.23 17.98 -22.44
CA ARG A 124 -5.27 19.23 -23.19
C ARG A 124 -6.55 19.97 -22.87
N ALA A 125 -6.46 20.97 -22.01
CA ALA A 125 -7.59 21.82 -21.66
C ALA A 125 -8.21 22.54 -22.88
N THR A 126 -7.39 22.89 -23.88
CA THR A 126 -7.82 23.69 -25.05
C THR A 126 -8.78 22.98 -25.99
N ILE A 127 -8.87 21.65 -25.91
CA ILE A 127 -9.76 20.84 -26.78
C ILE A 127 -10.99 20.33 -26.04
N SER A 128 -11.09 20.58 -24.73
CA SER A 128 -12.25 20.18 -23.93
C SER A 128 -13.23 21.34 -23.80
N SER A 129 -14.46 21.13 -24.23
CA SER A 129 -15.56 22.10 -24.11
C SER A 129 -16.15 22.20 -22.71
N SER A 130 -15.92 21.21 -21.84
CA SER A 130 -16.38 21.17 -20.45
C SER A 130 -15.33 21.60 -19.42
N TYR A 131 -14.13 21.98 -19.89
CA TYR A 131 -13.05 22.41 -19.02
C TYR A 131 -13.37 23.71 -18.27
N THR A 132 -13.12 23.68 -16.96
CA THR A 132 -13.17 24.85 -16.07
C THR A 132 -11.81 25.06 -15.42
N LYS A 133 -11.28 26.29 -15.56
CA LYS A 133 -9.98 26.66 -14.98
C LYS A 133 -10.12 26.94 -13.48
N ILE A 134 -9.33 26.24 -12.67
CA ILE A 134 -9.12 26.56 -11.24
C ILE A 134 -7.75 27.24 -11.05
N GLY A 135 -6.66 26.57 -11.42
CA GLY A 135 -5.31 27.14 -11.51
C GLY A 135 -4.56 27.28 -10.17
N ILE A 136 -5.08 26.72 -9.07
CA ILE A 136 -4.41 26.71 -7.77
C ILE A 136 -3.25 25.70 -7.82
N PRO A 137 -2.00 26.11 -7.55
CA PRO A 137 -0.86 25.20 -7.57
C PRO A 137 -0.93 24.18 -6.43
N CYS A 138 -0.43 22.97 -6.68
CA CYS A 138 -0.33 21.94 -5.65
C CYS A 138 0.91 21.07 -5.83
N LYS A 139 1.26 20.38 -4.74
CA LYS A 139 2.35 19.40 -4.70
C LYS A 139 1.87 18.19 -3.90
N ILE A 140 1.93 17.01 -4.53
CA ILE A 140 1.54 15.75 -3.89
C ILE A 140 2.82 14.94 -3.60
N PRO A 141 3.12 14.66 -2.32
CA PRO A 141 4.29 13.88 -1.93
C PRO A 141 4.11 12.38 -2.22
N TYR A 142 5.22 11.70 -2.51
CA TYR A 142 5.31 10.26 -2.76
C TYR A 142 6.60 9.70 -2.14
N GLY A 143 6.67 8.38 -1.95
CA GLY A 143 7.74 7.76 -1.17
C GLY A 143 9.15 8.01 -1.70
N SER A 144 9.29 8.23 -3.02
CA SER A 144 10.57 8.53 -3.68
C SER A 144 10.61 9.91 -4.36
N GLY A 145 9.66 10.82 -4.05
CA GLY A 145 9.61 12.12 -4.71
C GLY A 145 8.29 12.85 -4.52
N SER A 146 7.90 13.66 -5.50
CA SER A 146 6.60 14.34 -5.51
C SER A 146 6.20 14.67 -6.93
N ILE A 147 4.91 14.86 -7.17
CA ILE A 147 4.41 15.51 -8.38
C ILE A 147 4.00 16.94 -8.04
N SER A 148 4.13 17.84 -9.01
CA SER A 148 3.71 19.23 -8.88
C SER A 148 2.90 19.64 -10.11
N GLY A 149 1.88 20.45 -9.86
CA GLY A 149 0.90 20.81 -10.88
C GLY A 149 -0.01 21.91 -10.39
N TYR A 150 -1.20 21.98 -10.97
CA TYR A 150 -2.27 22.86 -10.52
C TYR A 150 -3.63 22.17 -10.67
N PHE A 151 -4.61 22.59 -9.88
CA PHE A 151 -5.98 22.10 -9.99
C PHE A 151 -6.68 22.62 -11.23
N SER A 152 -7.51 21.76 -11.82
CA SER A 152 -8.43 22.02 -12.93
C SER A 152 -9.72 21.25 -12.67
N ALA A 153 -10.82 21.65 -13.30
CA ALA A 153 -12.06 20.88 -13.27
C ALA A 153 -12.52 20.53 -14.69
N ASP A 154 -13.03 19.32 -14.86
CA ASP A 154 -13.67 18.88 -16.10
C ASP A 154 -14.59 17.69 -15.84
N ASN A 155 -15.34 17.25 -16.85
CA ASN A 155 -16.10 16.01 -16.81
C ASN A 155 -15.15 14.80 -16.87
N VAL A 156 -15.36 13.82 -16.00
CA VAL A 156 -14.61 12.56 -15.99
C VAL A 156 -15.55 11.40 -16.32
N LYS A 157 -15.24 10.67 -17.38
CA LYS A 157 -15.90 9.45 -17.80
C LYS A 157 -15.21 8.24 -17.18
N VAL A 158 -15.94 7.43 -16.42
CA VAL A 158 -15.48 6.15 -15.86
C VAL A 158 -16.47 5.06 -16.30
N GLY A 159 -16.01 4.15 -17.16
CA GLY A 159 -16.89 3.27 -17.93
C GLY A 159 -17.95 4.10 -18.67
N ASP A 160 -19.23 3.86 -18.44
CA ASP A 160 -20.32 4.61 -19.10
C ASP A 160 -20.85 5.81 -18.31
N ILE A 161 -20.32 6.04 -17.09
CA ILE A 161 -20.77 7.14 -16.23
C ILE A 161 -19.92 8.38 -16.46
N ILE A 162 -20.59 9.54 -16.57
CA ILE A 162 -19.96 10.86 -16.61
C ILE A 162 -20.17 11.56 -15.27
N VAL A 163 -19.07 11.74 -14.55
CA VAL A 163 -18.96 12.55 -13.34
C VAL A 163 -18.68 13.99 -13.78
N LYS A 164 -19.58 14.90 -13.45
CA LYS A 164 -19.45 16.31 -13.84
C LYS A 164 -18.59 17.09 -12.86
N ASP A 165 -17.97 18.16 -13.35
CA ASP A 165 -17.27 19.17 -12.53
C ASP A 165 -16.25 18.55 -11.56
N GLN A 166 -15.57 17.49 -12.00
CA GLN A 166 -14.59 16.78 -11.18
C GLN A 166 -13.29 17.57 -11.15
N GLU A 167 -12.86 17.95 -9.95
CA GLU A 167 -11.55 18.55 -9.71
C GLU A 167 -10.43 17.50 -9.84
N PHE A 168 -9.36 17.84 -10.53
CA PHE A 168 -8.18 17.00 -10.67
C PHE A 168 -6.92 17.84 -10.82
N VAL A 169 -5.77 17.22 -10.64
CA VAL A 169 -4.47 17.89 -10.80
C VAL A 169 -3.93 17.64 -12.20
N GLU A 170 -3.64 18.74 -12.89
CA GLU A 170 -2.82 18.78 -14.10
C GLU A 170 -1.34 18.81 -13.71
N VAL A 171 -0.64 17.68 -13.87
CA VAL A 171 0.77 17.57 -13.48
C VAL A 171 1.65 18.28 -14.52
N THR A 172 2.48 19.23 -14.06
CA THR A 172 3.42 19.98 -14.90
C THR A 172 4.87 19.58 -14.66
N ARG A 173 5.14 18.94 -13.52
CA ARG A 173 6.46 18.42 -13.18
C ARG A 173 6.33 17.16 -12.34
N GLU A 174 6.97 16.10 -12.81
CA GLU A 174 7.18 14.88 -12.06
C GLU A 174 8.59 14.88 -11.47
N GLY A 175 8.68 14.68 -10.14
CA GLY A 175 9.93 14.78 -9.39
C GLY A 175 10.70 13.46 -9.27
N PHE A 176 10.26 12.37 -9.91
CA PHE A 176 10.91 11.07 -9.79
C PHE A 176 10.86 10.27 -11.09
N LEU A 177 12.00 9.68 -11.48
CA LEU A 177 12.19 8.95 -12.74
C LEU A 177 11.38 7.66 -12.84
N ALA A 178 10.84 7.19 -11.73
CA ALA A 178 10.13 5.92 -11.66
C ALA A 178 8.88 5.90 -12.57
N PHE A 179 8.25 7.06 -12.78
CA PHE A 179 7.15 7.20 -13.73
C PHE A 179 7.52 6.98 -15.20
N VAL A 180 8.79 7.13 -15.61
CA VAL A 180 9.21 6.90 -17.01
C VAL A 180 8.89 5.47 -17.47
N ALA A 181 8.94 4.50 -16.56
CA ALA A 181 8.67 3.09 -16.85
C ALA A 181 7.24 2.64 -16.51
N ALA A 182 6.37 3.56 -16.08
CA ALA A 182 4.98 3.25 -15.81
C ALA A 182 4.24 2.94 -17.12
N ARG A 183 3.23 2.05 -17.07
CA ARG A 183 2.28 1.82 -18.17
C ARG A 183 0.93 2.48 -17.94
N PHE A 184 0.85 3.37 -16.95
CA PHE A 184 -0.32 4.14 -16.61
C PHE A 184 0.06 5.60 -16.60
N ASP A 185 -0.86 6.46 -17.02
CA ASP A 185 -0.68 7.90 -17.15
C ASP A 185 -0.84 8.62 -15.81
N GLY A 186 -1.76 8.17 -14.95
CA GLY A 186 -2.08 8.86 -13.71
C GLY A 186 -2.71 7.98 -12.62
N ILE A 187 -3.22 8.62 -11.58
CA ILE A 187 -3.87 7.95 -10.44
C ILE A 187 -5.27 8.52 -10.27
N LEU A 188 -6.24 7.63 -10.04
CA LEU A 188 -7.59 7.97 -9.58
C LEU A 188 -7.72 7.49 -8.13
N GLY A 189 -7.62 8.43 -7.19
CA GLY A 189 -7.81 8.15 -5.77
C GLY A 189 -9.25 7.77 -5.42
N LEU A 190 -9.40 6.67 -4.68
CA LEU A 190 -10.64 6.13 -4.13
C LEU A 190 -10.70 6.20 -2.59
N GLY A 191 -9.73 6.86 -1.96
CA GLY A 191 -9.69 7.17 -0.53
C GLY A 191 -10.69 8.25 -0.11
N PHE A 192 -10.67 8.60 1.18
CA PHE A 192 -11.55 9.63 1.74
C PHE A 192 -10.99 11.05 1.51
N GLN A 193 -11.87 12.05 1.45
CA GLN A 193 -11.49 13.44 1.18
C GLN A 193 -10.52 14.01 2.24
N ASP A 194 -10.50 13.50 3.47
CA ASP A 194 -9.67 13.97 4.59
C ASP A 194 -8.16 13.98 4.30
N ILE A 195 -7.70 13.13 3.37
CA ILE A 195 -6.29 13.04 2.93
C ILE A 195 -6.07 13.61 1.53
N SER A 196 -7.09 14.22 0.93
CA SER A 196 -7.00 14.86 -0.38
C SER A 196 -6.20 16.15 -0.28
N VAL A 197 -5.15 16.28 -1.10
CA VAL A 197 -4.42 17.54 -1.25
C VAL A 197 -5.39 18.59 -1.80
N GLY A 198 -5.36 19.79 -1.22
CA GLY A 198 -6.25 20.89 -1.59
C GLY A 198 -7.71 20.68 -1.20
N GLU A 199 -8.03 19.68 -0.37
CA GLU A 199 -9.40 19.29 0.01
C GLU A 199 -10.30 18.98 -1.21
N ALA A 200 -9.69 18.63 -2.34
CA ALA A 200 -10.40 18.33 -3.58
C ALA A 200 -11.32 17.12 -3.39
N THR A 201 -12.55 17.20 -3.91
CA THR A 201 -13.55 16.14 -3.74
C THR A 201 -13.19 14.92 -4.60
N PRO A 202 -13.01 13.70 -4.03
CA PRO A 202 -12.66 12.51 -4.81
C PRO A 202 -13.73 12.11 -5.83
N VAL A 203 -13.32 11.40 -6.89
CA VAL A 203 -14.22 10.94 -7.96
C VAL A 203 -15.39 10.13 -7.41
N TRP A 204 -15.11 9.22 -6.48
CA TRP A 204 -16.12 8.38 -5.85
C TRP A 204 -17.19 9.20 -5.09
N TYR A 205 -16.79 10.28 -4.42
CA TYR A 205 -17.72 11.16 -3.71
C TYR A 205 -18.66 11.84 -4.69
N ASN A 206 -18.13 12.37 -5.79
CA ASN A 206 -18.94 13.00 -6.83
C ASN A 206 -19.87 11.99 -7.53
N MET A 207 -19.44 10.74 -7.76
CA MET A 207 -20.31 9.68 -8.28
C MET A 207 -21.53 9.46 -7.37
N VAL A 208 -21.30 9.37 -6.06
CA VAL A 208 -22.37 9.18 -5.06
C VAL A 208 -23.26 10.41 -4.96
N GLN A 209 -22.69 11.61 -4.80
CA GLN A 209 -23.43 12.87 -4.62
C GLN A 209 -24.27 13.25 -5.84
N GLN A 210 -23.79 12.93 -7.05
CA GLN A 210 -24.51 13.18 -8.30
C GLN A 210 -25.57 12.09 -8.61
N GLY A 211 -25.83 11.17 -7.67
CA GLY A 211 -26.85 10.13 -7.82
C GLY A 211 -26.55 9.13 -8.94
N ARG A 212 -25.27 8.88 -9.22
CA ARG A 212 -24.84 7.98 -10.31
C ARG A 212 -24.73 6.51 -9.89
N MET A 213 -24.90 6.21 -8.60
CA MET A 213 -24.69 4.88 -8.04
C MET A 213 -25.95 4.39 -7.31
N SER A 214 -26.31 3.13 -7.54
CA SER A 214 -27.43 2.45 -6.88
C SER A 214 -27.14 2.16 -5.40
N GLN A 215 -25.90 1.75 -5.11
CA GLN A 215 -25.40 1.53 -3.76
C GLN A 215 -24.11 2.32 -3.54
N GLN A 216 -23.88 2.76 -2.31
CA GLN A 216 -22.66 3.47 -1.93
C GLN A 216 -21.55 2.48 -1.58
N ILE A 217 -21.31 1.50 -2.45
CA ILE A 217 -20.25 0.52 -2.32
C ILE A 217 -19.51 0.38 -3.65
N PHE A 218 -18.23 0.03 -3.59
CA PHE A 218 -17.51 -0.51 -4.73
C PHE A 218 -16.72 -1.74 -4.31
N SER A 219 -16.38 -2.60 -5.26
CA SER A 219 -15.62 -3.80 -5.00
C SER A 219 -14.50 -4.00 -6.00
N ILE A 220 -13.47 -4.71 -5.58
CA ILE A 220 -12.28 -4.99 -6.38
C ILE A 220 -12.01 -6.50 -6.34
N TRP A 221 -11.88 -7.07 -7.53
CA TRP A 221 -11.34 -8.40 -7.76
C TRP A 221 -10.08 -8.28 -8.62
N LEU A 222 -8.97 -8.86 -8.14
CA LEU A 222 -7.68 -8.83 -8.84
C LEU A 222 -7.32 -10.25 -9.26
N ASN A 223 -7.13 -10.45 -10.56
CA ASN A 223 -6.77 -11.75 -11.09
C ASN A 223 -5.25 -11.95 -11.07
N HIS A 224 -4.81 -12.90 -10.25
CA HIS A 224 -3.39 -13.25 -10.15
C HIS A 224 -2.93 -14.29 -11.16
N ASP A 225 -3.85 -14.91 -11.92
CA ASP A 225 -3.49 -15.80 -13.02
C ASP A 225 -2.59 -15.06 -14.04
N PRO A 226 -1.32 -15.46 -14.23
CA PRO A 226 -0.41 -14.82 -15.17
C PRO A 226 -0.79 -15.08 -16.63
N THR A 227 -1.62 -16.09 -16.90
CA THR A 227 -2.04 -16.47 -18.26
C THR A 227 -3.32 -15.76 -18.71
N SER A 228 -4.06 -15.16 -17.77
CA SER A 228 -5.31 -14.48 -18.06
C SER A 228 -5.07 -13.12 -18.73
N PRO A 229 -5.78 -12.81 -19.84
CA PRO A 229 -5.78 -11.47 -20.42
C PRO A 229 -6.56 -10.46 -19.57
N VAL A 230 -7.43 -10.93 -18.67
CA VAL A 230 -8.19 -10.12 -17.73
C VAL A 230 -7.37 -9.97 -16.45
N GLY A 231 -6.97 -8.73 -16.13
CA GLY A 231 -6.20 -8.44 -14.92
C GLY A 231 -7.05 -8.33 -13.67
N GLY A 232 -8.33 -7.99 -13.80
CA GLY A 232 -9.24 -7.84 -12.66
C GLY A 232 -10.49 -7.06 -13.07
N GLU A 233 -11.32 -6.73 -12.10
CA GLU A 233 -12.52 -5.92 -12.27
C GLU A 233 -12.76 -5.05 -11.04
N ILE A 234 -13.17 -3.80 -11.27
CA ILE A 234 -13.77 -2.94 -10.24
C ILE A 234 -15.25 -2.80 -10.55
N VAL A 235 -16.09 -3.01 -9.54
CA VAL A 235 -17.53 -2.82 -9.67
C VAL A 235 -17.96 -1.68 -8.77
N PHE A 236 -18.44 -0.58 -9.34
CA PHE A 236 -19.08 0.51 -8.59
C PHE A 236 -20.59 0.25 -8.50
N GLY A 237 -21.16 0.52 -7.33
CA GLY A 237 -22.58 0.27 -7.03
C GLY A 237 -22.90 -1.16 -6.58
N GLY A 238 -21.88 -2.03 -6.43
CA GLY A 238 -22.10 -3.43 -6.06
C GLY A 238 -20.85 -4.30 -6.12
N TYR A 239 -21.06 -5.59 -6.38
CA TYR A 239 -20.03 -6.61 -6.58
C TYR A 239 -20.54 -7.72 -7.52
N ASP A 240 -19.62 -8.47 -8.13
CA ASP A 240 -19.95 -9.67 -8.90
C ASP A 240 -19.77 -10.94 -8.06
N TRP A 241 -20.87 -11.69 -7.89
CA TRP A 241 -20.87 -12.97 -7.18
C TRP A 241 -20.00 -14.04 -7.84
N LYS A 242 -19.61 -13.87 -9.11
CA LYS A 242 -18.67 -14.79 -9.79
C LYS A 242 -17.23 -14.62 -9.34
N HIS A 243 -16.89 -13.52 -8.67
CA HIS A 243 -15.51 -13.18 -8.31
C HIS A 243 -15.13 -13.56 -6.87
N PHE A 244 -16.03 -14.22 -6.14
CA PHE A 244 -15.73 -14.70 -4.79
C PHE A 244 -16.55 -15.93 -4.43
N THR A 245 -16.13 -16.58 -3.33
CA THR A 245 -16.84 -17.70 -2.73
C THR A 245 -17.09 -17.46 -1.25
N GLY A 246 -18.22 -17.94 -0.75
CA GLY A 246 -18.66 -17.70 0.63
C GLY A 246 -19.12 -16.26 0.89
N ASP A 247 -19.29 -15.93 2.17
CA ASP A 247 -19.76 -14.62 2.59
C ASP A 247 -18.61 -13.66 2.94
N HIS A 248 -18.81 -12.36 2.68
CA HIS A 248 -17.87 -11.34 3.12
C HIS A 248 -17.86 -11.20 4.63
N THR A 249 -16.66 -11.06 5.18
CA THR A 249 -16.43 -10.69 6.57
C THR A 249 -16.18 -9.20 6.63
N TYR A 250 -17.10 -8.47 7.24
CA TYR A 250 -17.03 -7.01 7.34
C TYR A 250 -16.35 -6.54 8.61
N VAL A 251 -15.49 -5.53 8.49
CA VAL A 251 -14.81 -4.84 9.57
C VAL A 251 -15.01 -3.32 9.40
N PRO A 252 -15.38 -2.58 10.47
CA PRO A 252 -15.58 -1.13 10.38
C PRO A 252 -14.27 -0.38 10.13
N ILE A 253 -14.37 0.80 9.54
CA ILE A 253 -13.24 1.71 9.40
C ILE A 253 -12.85 2.27 10.78
N SER A 254 -11.59 2.09 11.17
CA SER A 254 -11.07 2.54 12.46
C SER A 254 -10.75 4.03 12.49
N GLN A 255 -10.32 4.60 11.36
CA GLN A 255 -9.96 6.00 11.23
C GLN A 255 -10.29 6.52 9.82
N LYS A 256 -11.06 7.61 9.74
CA LYS A 256 -11.39 8.27 8.46
C LYS A 256 -10.16 8.92 7.85
N GLY A 257 -10.08 8.90 6.52
CA GLY A 257 -8.94 9.32 5.72
C GLY A 257 -8.49 8.20 4.79
N TYR A 258 -8.03 7.09 5.37
CA TYR A 258 -7.71 5.87 4.64
C TYR A 258 -8.84 4.84 4.79
N TRP A 259 -8.85 3.83 3.93
CA TRP A 259 -9.60 2.58 4.18
C TRP A 259 -8.88 1.75 5.24
N GLN A 260 -8.78 2.31 6.44
CA GLN A 260 -8.07 1.75 7.59
C GLN A 260 -9.00 0.89 8.44
N ILE A 261 -8.55 -0.32 8.76
CA ILE A 261 -9.26 -1.29 9.58
C ILE A 261 -8.39 -1.71 10.78
N GLU A 262 -9.01 -2.29 11.79
CA GLU A 262 -8.29 -2.98 12.85
C GLU A 262 -7.98 -4.42 12.43
N VAL A 263 -6.72 -4.83 12.58
CA VAL A 263 -6.25 -6.19 12.35
C VAL A 263 -5.67 -6.72 13.65
N GLY A 264 -6.08 -7.94 14.02
CA GLY A 264 -5.55 -8.66 15.16
C GLY A 264 -4.18 -9.25 14.87
N ASP A 265 -3.90 -10.39 15.51
CA ASP A 265 -2.59 -11.03 15.42
C ASP A 265 -2.21 -11.44 13.98
N VAL A 266 -0.90 -11.49 13.72
CA VAL A 266 -0.34 -12.07 12.50
C VAL A 266 0.31 -13.39 12.88
N ILE A 267 -0.07 -14.45 12.19
CA ILE A 267 0.38 -15.82 12.44
C ILE A 267 1.33 -16.25 11.33
N VAL A 268 2.50 -16.77 11.70
CA VAL A 268 3.53 -17.29 10.78
C VAL A 268 3.85 -18.71 11.20
N ALA A 269 3.70 -19.68 10.29
CA ALA A 269 3.91 -21.11 10.59
C ALA A 269 3.09 -21.59 11.81
N ASP A 270 1.81 -21.22 11.86
CA ASP A 270 0.90 -21.46 13.00
C ASP A 270 1.33 -20.82 14.34
N MET A 271 2.36 -19.97 14.33
CA MET A 271 2.85 -19.26 15.49
C MET A 271 2.44 -17.79 15.45
N SER A 272 1.84 -17.35 16.55
CA SER A 272 1.62 -15.94 16.82
C SER A 272 2.92 -15.13 16.81
N THR A 273 2.92 -14.02 16.07
CA THR A 273 3.99 -13.01 16.11
C THR A 273 3.83 -12.04 17.27
N GLY A 274 2.61 -11.96 17.82
CA GLY A 274 2.30 -11.36 19.11
C GLY A 274 2.10 -9.84 19.10
N LEU A 275 2.58 -9.13 18.07
CA LEU A 275 2.67 -7.67 18.07
C LEU A 275 1.28 -7.05 17.98
N CYS A 276 0.44 -7.62 17.12
CA CYS A 276 -0.90 -7.13 16.83
C CYS A 276 -1.99 -7.83 17.66
N LYS A 277 -1.64 -8.52 18.75
CA LYS A 277 -2.64 -9.16 19.64
C LYS A 277 -3.62 -8.19 20.27
N SER A 278 -3.16 -6.98 20.57
CA SER A 278 -3.97 -5.89 21.10
C SER A 278 -4.56 -4.99 20.00
N GLY A 279 -4.52 -5.43 18.74
CA GLY A 279 -4.91 -4.65 17.58
C GLY A 279 -3.73 -3.89 16.97
N CYS A 280 -3.63 -3.95 15.65
CA CYS A 280 -2.84 -3.07 14.79
C CYS A 280 -3.79 -2.38 13.81
N ALA A 281 -3.36 -1.25 13.26
CA ALA A 281 -4.03 -0.65 12.13
C ALA A 281 -3.60 -1.36 10.84
N ALA A 282 -4.47 -1.45 9.85
CA ALA A 282 -4.10 -1.82 8.49
C ALA A 282 -4.85 -0.97 7.45
N ILE A 283 -4.14 -0.45 6.46
CA ILE A 283 -4.73 0.22 5.29
C ILE A 283 -4.91 -0.81 4.18
N VAL A 284 -6.10 -0.85 3.60
CA VAL A 284 -6.42 -1.71 2.45
C VAL A 284 -6.15 -0.91 1.17
N ASP A 285 -5.09 -1.25 0.45
CA ASP A 285 -4.52 -0.41 -0.61
C ASP A 285 -4.40 -1.13 -1.96
N SER A 286 -5.28 -0.79 -2.91
CA SER A 286 -5.26 -1.31 -4.28
C SER A 286 -4.15 -0.74 -5.16
N GLY A 287 -3.55 0.39 -4.77
CA GLY A 287 -2.51 1.07 -5.55
C GLY A 287 -1.08 0.63 -5.21
N THR A 288 -0.90 -0.44 -4.44
CA THR A 288 0.39 -1.11 -4.19
C THR A 288 0.17 -2.61 -4.27
N SER A 289 1.20 -3.36 -4.63
CA SER A 289 1.12 -4.82 -4.64
C SER A 289 1.61 -5.43 -3.34
N LEU A 290 2.57 -4.78 -2.67
CA LEU A 290 3.29 -5.35 -1.54
C LEU A 290 2.46 -5.34 -0.25
N LEU A 291 2.85 -6.21 0.67
CA LEU A 291 2.38 -6.23 2.05
C LEU A 291 3.41 -5.47 2.90
N ALA A 292 3.04 -4.32 3.44
CA ALA A 292 3.93 -3.58 4.32
C ALA A 292 3.54 -3.76 5.77
N GLY A 293 4.52 -3.90 6.67
CA GLY A 293 4.22 -4.00 8.10
C GLY A 293 5.44 -3.76 8.99
N PRO A 294 5.26 -3.81 10.32
CA PRO A 294 6.31 -3.52 11.28
C PRO A 294 7.53 -4.42 11.08
N THR A 295 8.73 -3.84 11.14
CA THR A 295 9.99 -4.57 10.92
C THR A 295 10.14 -5.75 11.88
N ILE A 296 9.65 -5.63 13.11
CA ILE A 296 9.61 -6.70 14.13
C ILE A 296 8.92 -7.97 13.62
N VAL A 297 7.87 -7.83 12.82
CA VAL A 297 7.10 -8.95 12.27
C VAL A 297 7.65 -9.38 10.92
N VAL A 298 7.97 -8.43 10.03
CA VAL A 298 8.52 -8.73 8.70
C VAL A 298 9.85 -9.48 8.81
N ALA A 299 10.69 -9.17 9.79
CA ALA A 299 11.92 -9.92 10.04
C ALA A 299 11.65 -11.41 10.39
N GLN A 300 10.62 -11.68 11.20
CA GLN A 300 10.21 -13.05 11.53
C GLN A 300 9.68 -13.78 10.30
N ILE A 301 8.85 -13.12 9.47
CA ILE A 301 8.34 -13.68 8.22
C ILE A 301 9.50 -14.00 7.28
N ASN A 302 10.37 -13.03 7.00
CA ASN A 302 11.52 -13.19 6.10
C ASN A 302 12.46 -14.30 6.57
N HIS A 303 12.70 -14.41 7.89
CA HIS A 303 13.46 -15.53 8.44
C HIS A 303 12.77 -16.88 8.18
N ALA A 304 11.46 -16.98 8.43
CA ALA A 304 10.68 -18.21 8.30
C ALA A 304 10.55 -18.69 6.83
N ILE A 305 10.51 -17.78 5.87
CA ILE A 305 10.45 -18.10 4.43
C ILE A 305 11.83 -18.23 3.78
N GLY A 306 12.91 -18.10 4.56
CA GLY A 306 14.28 -18.20 4.05
C GLY A 306 14.73 -17.02 3.18
N ALA A 307 14.10 -15.85 3.33
CA ALA A 307 14.44 -14.67 2.54
C ALA A 307 15.82 -14.10 2.88
N GLU A 308 16.47 -13.54 1.86
CA GLU A 308 17.67 -12.74 2.01
C GLU A 308 17.36 -11.48 2.82
N GLY A 309 18.25 -11.19 3.76
CA GLY A 309 18.28 -9.95 4.52
C GLY A 309 19.70 -9.40 4.54
N PHE A 310 19.91 -8.35 5.31
CA PHE A 310 21.25 -7.84 5.56
C PHE A 310 21.65 -8.10 7.01
N ALA A 311 22.92 -8.46 7.20
CA ALA A 311 23.47 -8.59 8.53
C ALA A 311 23.65 -7.19 9.15
N ASN A 312 22.94 -6.93 10.24
CA ASN A 312 23.07 -5.68 10.98
C ASN A 312 24.04 -5.87 12.16
N LEU A 313 25.21 -5.25 12.05
CA LEU A 313 26.26 -5.38 13.07
C LEU A 313 25.87 -4.72 14.39
N GLU A 314 25.13 -3.62 14.36
CA GLU A 314 24.62 -2.96 15.56
C GLU A 314 23.60 -3.84 16.28
N CYS A 315 22.68 -4.48 15.55
CA CYS A 315 21.74 -5.46 16.10
C CYS A 315 22.50 -6.59 16.80
N LYS A 316 23.49 -7.19 16.13
CA LYS A 316 24.33 -8.25 16.72
C LYS A 316 25.10 -7.75 17.93
N ASN A 317 25.60 -6.52 17.90
CA ASN A 317 26.31 -5.91 19.02
C ASN A 317 25.38 -5.70 20.24
N VAL A 318 24.13 -5.27 20.02
CA VAL A 318 23.14 -5.16 21.10
C VAL A 318 22.86 -6.54 21.70
N VAL A 319 22.69 -7.58 20.87
CA VAL A 319 22.51 -8.96 21.35
C VAL A 319 23.73 -9.42 22.17
N SER A 320 24.96 -9.23 21.68
CA SER A 320 26.16 -9.71 22.37
C SER A 320 26.46 -8.94 23.65
N THR A 321 26.20 -7.64 23.67
CA THR A 321 26.59 -6.74 24.78
C THR A 321 25.50 -6.66 25.84
N TYR A 322 24.24 -6.53 25.43
CA TYR A 322 23.10 -6.30 26.34
C TYR A 322 22.17 -7.49 26.45
N GLY A 323 22.31 -8.52 25.61
CA GLY A 323 21.35 -9.64 25.56
C GLY A 323 21.09 -10.31 26.90
N ASN A 324 22.14 -10.56 27.69
CA ASN A 324 22.00 -11.15 29.03
C ASN A 324 21.20 -10.26 29.98
N LEU A 325 21.44 -8.95 29.95
CA LEU A 325 20.72 -7.98 30.77
C LEU A 325 19.25 -7.90 30.34
N ILE A 326 18.99 -7.82 29.03
CA ILE A 326 17.64 -7.86 28.46
C ILE A 326 16.89 -9.12 28.93
N TRP A 327 17.53 -10.28 28.86
CA TRP A 327 16.96 -11.55 29.34
C TRP A 327 16.59 -11.51 30.82
N GLU A 328 17.50 -11.04 31.69
CA GLU A 328 17.25 -10.96 33.14
C GLU A 328 16.08 -10.04 33.48
N TYR A 329 15.97 -8.89 32.82
CA TYR A 329 14.86 -7.97 32.97
C TYR A 329 13.53 -8.60 32.51
N LEU A 330 13.53 -9.28 31.36
CA LEU A 330 12.31 -9.92 30.82
C LEU A 330 11.83 -11.09 31.69
N VAL A 331 12.75 -11.92 32.21
CA VAL A 331 12.41 -13.00 33.15
C VAL A 331 11.87 -12.45 34.47
N SER A 332 12.33 -11.26 34.88
CA SER A 332 11.81 -10.53 36.04
C SER A 332 10.45 -9.86 35.79
N GLY A 333 9.89 -9.99 34.58
CA GLY A 333 8.58 -9.43 34.23
C GLY A 333 8.60 -7.96 33.82
N VAL A 334 9.78 -7.37 33.56
CA VAL A 334 9.89 -5.99 33.06
C VAL A 334 9.46 -5.95 31.60
N ARG A 335 8.74 -4.88 31.21
CA ARG A 335 8.28 -4.69 29.83
C ARG A 335 9.43 -4.20 28.93
N PRO A 336 9.45 -4.57 27.63
CA PRO A 336 10.47 -4.12 26.67
C PRO A 336 10.71 -2.61 26.62
N ASP A 337 9.65 -1.80 26.66
CA ASP A 337 9.73 -0.34 26.59
C ASP A 337 10.43 0.26 27.82
N VAL A 338 10.24 -0.35 28.98
CA VAL A 338 10.85 0.11 30.24
C VAL A 338 12.31 -0.34 30.30
N LEU A 339 12.59 -1.60 29.98
CA LEU A 339 13.94 -2.14 30.11
C LEU A 339 14.94 -1.43 29.18
N CYS A 340 14.53 -1.07 27.96
CA CYS A 340 15.43 -0.41 27.01
C CYS A 340 15.85 0.99 27.47
N VAL A 341 15.00 1.67 28.24
CA VAL A 341 15.34 2.91 28.94
C VAL A 341 16.27 2.64 30.12
N ASP A 342 15.97 1.62 30.94
CA ASP A 342 16.77 1.28 32.13
C ASP A 342 18.22 0.90 31.77
N ILE A 343 18.44 0.22 30.64
CA ILE A 343 19.78 -0.13 30.15
C ILE A 343 20.43 0.97 29.30
N SER A 344 19.84 2.16 29.27
CA SER A 344 20.34 3.36 28.59
C SER A 344 20.49 3.22 27.07
N LEU A 345 19.69 2.35 26.44
CA LEU A 345 19.60 2.24 24.98
C LEU A 345 18.50 3.12 24.39
N CYS A 346 17.54 3.57 25.21
CA CYS A 346 16.48 4.51 24.84
C CYS A 346 16.48 5.73 25.77
N SER A 347 16.21 6.91 25.22
CA SER A 347 15.95 8.11 26.03
C SER A 347 14.56 8.05 26.66
N TYR A 348 14.42 8.60 27.87
CA TYR A 348 13.14 8.69 28.57
C TYR A 348 12.20 9.68 27.86
N ASN A 349 11.25 9.18 27.07
CA ASN A 349 10.17 9.99 26.51
C ASN A 349 9.03 10.06 27.53
N GLY A 350 8.92 11.21 28.19
CA GLY A 350 7.99 11.48 29.29
C GLY A 350 6.55 11.03 29.04
N SER A 351 6.19 9.90 29.64
CA SER A 351 4.83 9.57 30.05
C SER A 351 4.85 9.31 31.56
N PRO A 352 3.86 9.81 32.34
CA PRO A 352 4.02 9.92 33.78
C PRO A 352 3.84 8.56 34.45
N ARG A 353 4.90 8.03 35.07
CA ARG A 353 4.76 7.10 36.19
C ARG A 353 5.09 7.80 37.49
N VAL A 354 4.18 7.57 38.44
CA VAL A 354 4.17 8.07 39.80
C VAL A 354 5.53 7.88 40.47
N ASN A 355 6.01 8.97 41.09
CA ASN A 355 7.17 9.12 41.95
C ASN A 355 7.71 7.83 42.60
N ASN A 356 9.03 7.63 42.50
CA ASN A 356 9.92 7.79 43.66
C ASN A 356 11.36 8.09 43.22
N HIS A 357 11.95 9.08 43.91
CA HIS A 357 13.23 9.76 43.72
C HIS A 357 14.46 8.91 43.30
N ILE A 358 15.29 9.46 42.41
CA ILE A 358 16.62 10.07 42.68
C ILE A 358 17.01 10.92 41.45
N GLU A 359 17.23 12.23 41.64
CA GLU A 359 17.78 13.13 40.61
C GLU A 359 19.30 12.99 40.56
N THR A 360 19.87 12.70 39.39
CA THR A 360 21.30 12.89 39.12
C THR A 360 21.51 14.08 38.20
N VAL A 361 22.17 15.10 38.73
CA VAL A 361 22.53 16.36 38.08
C VAL A 361 23.86 16.20 37.34
N VAL A 362 23.88 16.12 36.02
CA VAL A 362 25.06 16.50 35.21
C VAL A 362 24.64 17.16 33.88
N GLN A 363 24.70 18.49 33.92
CA GLN A 363 25.13 19.47 32.91
C GLN A 363 24.78 19.33 31.42
N ASN A 364 24.04 20.36 30.98
CA ASN A 364 23.98 20.93 29.64
C ASN A 364 25.32 20.92 28.87
N GLY A 365 25.30 20.27 27.70
CA GLY A 365 26.29 20.43 26.65
C GLY A 365 25.66 20.05 25.30
N THR A 366 25.62 21.00 24.38
CA THR A 366 25.15 20.90 22.98
C THR A 366 25.37 19.53 22.35
N ARG A 367 24.29 18.75 22.17
CA ARG A 367 24.25 17.52 21.37
C ARG A 367 23.26 17.69 20.21
N LYS A 368 23.75 18.15 19.06
CA LYS A 368 23.00 18.11 17.78
C LYS A 368 23.49 17.01 16.83
N GLU A 369 24.50 16.23 17.24
CA GLU A 369 25.06 15.12 16.45
C GLU A 369 24.72 13.71 17.00
N SER A 370 24.08 13.58 18.18
CA SER A 370 23.86 12.27 18.85
C SER A 370 22.45 11.67 18.73
N SER A 371 21.46 12.39 18.21
CA SER A 371 20.06 11.96 18.28
C SER A 371 19.70 10.82 17.33
N ILE A 372 20.42 10.69 16.20
CA ILE A 372 20.11 9.69 15.17
C ILE A 372 20.59 8.29 15.61
N ASP A 373 21.77 8.21 16.23
CA ASP A 373 22.39 6.96 16.69
C ASP A 373 21.67 6.38 17.92
N GLU A 374 21.24 7.26 18.83
CA GLU A 374 20.45 6.91 20.03
C GLU A 374 19.07 6.34 19.65
N THR A 375 18.44 6.87 18.59
CA THR A 375 17.13 6.38 18.11
C THR A 375 17.24 5.01 17.44
N ALA A 376 18.32 4.76 16.70
CA ALA A 376 18.56 3.47 16.04
C ALA A 376 18.82 2.36 17.06
N LEU A 377 19.69 2.60 18.06
CA LEU A 377 19.98 1.66 19.13
C LEU A 377 18.75 1.37 19.99
N CYS A 378 17.93 2.39 20.27
CA CYS A 378 16.66 2.22 20.97
C CYS A 378 15.72 1.26 20.23
N THR A 379 15.52 1.50 18.92
CA THR A 379 14.68 0.65 18.07
C THR A 379 15.18 -0.80 18.07
N LEU A 380 16.49 -1.01 17.92
CA LEU A 380 17.09 -2.35 17.95
C LEU A 380 16.90 -3.03 19.31
N CYS A 381 17.03 -2.29 20.43
CA CYS A 381 16.76 -2.82 21.75
C CYS A 381 15.32 -3.31 21.87
N GLU A 382 14.35 -2.48 21.49
CA GLU A 382 12.93 -2.82 21.58
C GLU A 382 12.61 -4.06 20.74
N MET A 383 13.16 -4.15 19.51
CA MET A 383 13.02 -5.33 18.64
C MET A 383 13.59 -6.60 19.30
N ILE A 384 14.81 -6.52 19.83
CA ILE A 384 15.49 -7.67 20.46
C ILE A 384 14.75 -8.12 21.72
N ALA A 385 14.39 -7.17 22.59
CA ALA A 385 13.62 -7.44 23.80
C ALA A 385 12.27 -8.08 23.46
N TYR A 386 11.61 -7.60 22.41
CA TYR A 386 10.37 -8.17 21.91
C TYR A 386 10.54 -9.63 21.45
N TRP A 387 11.54 -9.92 20.62
CA TRP A 387 11.77 -11.29 20.13
C TRP A 387 12.16 -12.25 21.25
N ILE A 388 12.99 -11.83 22.20
CA ILE A 388 13.32 -12.63 23.39
C ILE A 388 12.04 -12.92 24.18
N GLN A 389 11.20 -11.90 24.44
CA GLN A 389 9.95 -12.06 25.16
C GLN A 389 8.99 -13.03 24.46
N LEU A 390 8.93 -12.99 23.12
CA LEU A 390 8.11 -13.90 22.33
C LEU A 390 8.60 -15.35 22.44
N GLN A 391 9.92 -15.57 22.40
CA GLN A 391 10.51 -16.91 22.53
C GLN A 391 10.44 -17.46 23.96
N LEU A 392 10.49 -16.60 24.99
CA LEU A 392 10.27 -16.99 26.39
C LEU A 392 8.88 -17.62 26.59
N LYS A 393 7.85 -17.10 25.90
CA LYS A 393 6.49 -17.67 25.94
C LYS A 393 6.41 -19.06 25.31
N LYS A 394 7.40 -19.46 24.50
CA LYS A 394 7.48 -20.76 23.83
C LYS A 394 8.26 -21.81 24.65
N GLN A 395 8.71 -21.47 25.87
CA GLN A 395 9.48 -22.36 26.76
C GLN A 395 10.76 -22.94 26.12
N VAL A 396 11.39 -22.15 25.25
CA VAL A 396 12.63 -22.50 24.52
C VAL A 396 13.85 -22.23 25.42
N SER A 397 14.96 -22.97 25.22
CA SER A 397 16.19 -22.77 26.01
C SER A 397 16.80 -21.39 25.75
N ARG A 398 17.49 -20.81 26.75
CA ARG A 398 18.17 -19.51 26.63
C ARG A 398 19.09 -19.46 25.41
N GLU A 399 19.88 -20.50 25.20
CA GLU A 399 20.84 -20.61 24.10
C GLU A 399 20.13 -20.62 22.75
N GLN A 400 19.01 -21.35 22.65
CA GLN A 400 18.18 -21.39 21.44
C GLN A 400 17.51 -20.04 21.17
N VAL A 401 17.06 -19.32 22.20
CA VAL A 401 16.51 -17.96 22.06
C VAL A 401 17.56 -17.01 21.50
N PHE A 402 18.75 -16.96 22.10
CA PHE A 402 19.82 -16.07 21.60
C PHE A 402 20.31 -16.44 20.21
N LYS A 403 20.36 -17.74 19.88
CA LYS A 403 20.66 -18.20 18.52
C LYS A 403 19.63 -17.65 17.53
N HIS A 404 18.33 -17.84 17.81
CA HIS A 404 17.26 -17.37 16.94
C HIS A 404 17.28 -15.84 16.77
N VAL A 405 17.44 -15.09 17.86
CA VAL A 405 17.52 -13.62 17.82
C VAL A 405 18.75 -13.15 17.03
N THR A 406 19.87 -13.85 17.14
CA THR A 406 21.07 -13.55 16.34
C THR A 406 20.81 -13.81 14.85
N GLU A 407 20.14 -14.90 14.50
CA GLU A 407 19.76 -15.19 13.11
C GLU A 407 18.78 -14.14 12.55
N LEU A 408 17.90 -13.57 13.37
CA LEU A 408 17.05 -12.43 12.98
C LEU A 408 17.88 -11.17 12.68
N CYS A 409 18.89 -10.87 13.51
CA CYS A 409 19.83 -9.76 13.25
C CYS A 409 20.66 -9.96 11.97
N GLU A 410 20.90 -11.21 11.55
CA GLU A 410 21.63 -11.54 10.32
C GLU A 410 20.77 -11.41 9.06
N LYS A 411 19.44 -11.44 9.21
CA LYS A 411 18.47 -11.43 8.12
C LYS A 411 17.46 -10.29 8.24
N LEU A 412 17.88 -9.13 8.76
CA LEU A 412 16.98 -7.98 8.85
C LEU A 412 16.48 -7.56 7.45
N PRO A 413 15.19 -7.18 7.32
CA PRO A 413 14.64 -6.67 6.06
C PRO A 413 15.37 -5.39 5.65
N ASN A 414 15.90 -5.35 4.43
CA ASN A 414 16.57 -4.16 3.93
C ASN A 414 15.53 -3.08 3.58
N PRO A 415 15.63 -1.85 4.12
CA PRO A 415 14.65 -0.79 3.82
C PRO A 415 14.75 -0.28 2.37
N VAL A 416 15.87 -0.54 1.69
CA VAL A 416 16.15 -0.09 0.33
C VAL A 416 16.13 -1.25 -0.68
N LYS A 417 16.58 -2.44 -0.31
CA LYS A 417 16.64 -3.60 -1.20
C LYS A 417 15.50 -4.57 -0.92
N ARG A 418 15.08 -5.29 -1.95
CA ARG A 418 14.10 -6.36 -1.79
C ARG A 418 14.73 -7.60 -1.17
N SER A 419 13.89 -8.35 -0.47
CA SER A 419 14.26 -9.65 0.12
C SER A 419 13.99 -10.75 -0.89
N PHE A 420 15.05 -11.31 -1.45
CA PHE A 420 14.99 -12.42 -2.40
C PHE A 420 14.73 -13.72 -1.66
N VAL A 421 14.04 -14.66 -2.30
CA VAL A 421 13.86 -16.03 -1.81
C VAL A 421 14.25 -17.01 -2.90
N ASN A 422 14.63 -18.22 -2.50
CA ASN A 422 14.81 -19.30 -3.47
C ASN A 422 13.44 -19.74 -4.01
N CYS A 423 13.28 -19.73 -5.33
CA CYS A 423 12.05 -20.15 -5.99
C CYS A 423 11.73 -21.64 -5.79
N ASP A 424 12.74 -22.47 -5.52
CA ASP A 424 12.55 -23.91 -5.37
C ASP A 424 12.01 -24.28 -3.98
N ASP A 425 12.12 -23.38 -3.01
CA ASP A 425 11.76 -23.63 -1.61
C ASP A 425 10.30 -23.26 -1.27
N LEU A 426 9.51 -22.80 -2.25
CA LEU A 426 8.15 -22.29 -2.03
C LEU A 426 7.26 -23.27 -1.26
N ALA A 427 7.30 -24.55 -1.62
CA ALA A 427 6.47 -25.59 -0.99
C ALA A 427 6.84 -25.87 0.48
N ALA A 428 8.03 -25.46 0.92
CA ALA A 428 8.49 -25.59 2.30
C ALA A 428 8.23 -24.32 3.13
N MET A 429 7.86 -23.21 2.49
CA MET A 429 7.59 -21.96 3.18
C MET A 429 6.25 -22.04 3.93
N PRO A 430 6.13 -21.40 5.11
CA PRO A 430 4.91 -21.43 5.88
C PRO A 430 3.86 -20.46 5.36
N ASP A 431 2.60 -20.83 5.54
CA ASP A 431 1.49 -19.89 5.42
C ASP A 431 1.63 -18.70 6.39
N VAL A 432 1.19 -17.53 5.94
CA VAL A 432 1.09 -16.31 6.76
C VAL A 432 -0.37 -15.91 6.86
N SER A 433 -0.90 -15.76 8.07
CA SER A 433 -2.31 -15.45 8.29
C SER A 433 -2.52 -14.16 9.07
N PHE A 434 -3.50 -13.36 8.63
CA PHE A 434 -3.97 -12.17 9.33
C PHE A 434 -5.29 -12.48 10.04
N ILE A 435 -5.41 -12.11 11.32
CA ILE A 435 -6.69 -12.20 12.03
C ILE A 435 -7.48 -10.91 11.83
N ILE A 436 -8.60 -10.96 11.12
CA ILE A 436 -9.45 -9.80 10.86
C ILE A 436 -10.87 -10.14 11.31
N ALA A 437 -11.46 -9.32 12.18
CA ALA A 437 -12.78 -9.55 12.76
C ALA A 437 -12.97 -10.98 13.30
N ASN A 438 -11.98 -11.49 14.04
CA ASN A 438 -11.92 -12.85 14.60
C ASN A 438 -11.98 -13.99 13.57
N LYS A 439 -11.71 -13.71 12.29
CA LYS A 439 -11.51 -14.73 11.25
C LYS A 439 -10.07 -14.72 10.74
N THR A 440 -9.62 -15.89 10.31
CA THR A 440 -8.27 -16.10 9.80
C THR A 440 -8.25 -15.94 8.28
N PHE A 441 -7.41 -15.01 7.80
CA PHE A 441 -7.15 -14.75 6.39
C PHE A 441 -5.72 -15.20 6.05
N THR A 442 -5.61 -16.42 5.54
CA THR A 442 -4.34 -17.07 5.21
C THR A 442 -3.88 -16.73 3.79
N LEU A 443 -2.60 -16.45 3.64
CA LEU A 443 -1.90 -16.35 2.36
C LEU A 443 -0.90 -17.50 2.25
N THR A 444 -0.98 -18.25 1.16
CA THR A 444 -0.02 -19.32 0.85
C THR A 444 1.27 -18.76 0.25
N PRO A 445 2.38 -19.52 0.23
CA PRO A 445 3.62 -19.11 -0.42
C PRO A 445 3.45 -18.63 -1.86
N GLU A 446 2.57 -19.26 -2.63
CA GLU A 446 2.26 -18.86 -4.01
C GLU A 446 1.57 -17.50 -4.11
N GLN A 447 0.89 -17.07 -3.04
CA GLN A 447 0.14 -15.82 -2.99
C GLN A 447 0.95 -14.65 -2.45
N TYR A 448 1.92 -14.88 -1.57
CA TYR A 448 2.74 -13.79 -1.01
C TYR A 448 4.15 -13.69 -1.62
N ILE A 449 4.61 -14.67 -2.40
CA ILE A 449 5.88 -14.58 -3.15
C ILE A 449 5.66 -13.99 -4.53
N LEU A 450 6.39 -12.93 -4.83
CA LEU A 450 6.41 -12.28 -6.14
C LEU A 450 7.40 -12.97 -7.06
N LYS A 451 6.91 -13.47 -8.20
CA LYS A 451 7.72 -14.08 -9.27
C LYS A 451 7.91 -13.07 -10.40
N VAL A 452 9.16 -12.76 -10.72
CA VAL A 452 9.54 -11.83 -11.78
C VAL A 452 10.40 -12.56 -12.80
N GLU A 453 10.01 -12.52 -14.07
CA GLU A 453 10.81 -13.10 -15.15
C GLU A 453 11.87 -12.11 -15.62
N GLU A 454 13.15 -12.49 -15.54
CA GLU A 454 14.28 -11.73 -16.03
C GLU A 454 15.07 -12.54 -17.07
N LYS A 455 15.00 -12.11 -18.34
CA LYS A 455 15.89 -12.53 -19.44
C LYS A 455 16.26 -14.02 -19.51
N CYS A 456 15.33 -14.92 -19.12
CA CYS A 456 15.41 -16.40 -19.02
C CYS A 456 15.58 -17.02 -17.62
N SER A 457 15.38 -16.28 -16.53
CA SER A 457 15.33 -16.81 -15.16
C SER A 457 14.17 -16.21 -14.38
N THR A 458 13.63 -16.97 -13.43
CA THR A 458 12.60 -16.46 -12.51
C THR A 458 13.27 -16.03 -11.22
N VAL A 459 13.05 -14.78 -10.84
CA VAL A 459 13.49 -14.21 -9.57
C VAL A 459 12.29 -14.21 -8.63
N CYS A 460 12.45 -14.80 -7.44
CA CYS A 460 11.42 -14.81 -6.41
C CYS A 460 11.75 -13.83 -5.30
N LEU A 461 10.77 -13.03 -4.91
CA LEU A 461 10.90 -11.95 -3.93
C LEU A 461 9.81 -12.11 -2.87
N SER A 462 10.16 -11.88 -1.61
CA SER A 462 9.18 -11.71 -0.55
C SER A 462 8.26 -10.54 -0.90
N GLY A 463 6.95 -10.76 -0.86
CA GLY A 463 5.95 -9.71 -0.97
C GLY A 463 5.88 -8.81 0.26
N PHE A 464 6.59 -9.15 1.35
CA PHE A 464 6.61 -8.41 2.61
C PHE A 464 7.72 -7.38 2.65
N VAL A 465 7.39 -6.17 3.10
CA VAL A 465 8.32 -5.04 3.22
C VAL A 465 8.17 -4.35 4.57
N SER A 466 9.27 -3.83 5.11
CA SER A 466 9.24 -3.10 6.37
C SER A 466 8.60 -1.71 6.20
N LEU A 467 7.72 -1.38 7.15
CA LEU A 467 7.14 -0.06 7.35
C LEU A 467 6.92 0.14 8.84
N ASP A 468 7.73 0.99 9.45
CA ASP A 468 7.58 1.35 10.86
C ASP A 468 6.88 2.70 10.95
N VAL A 469 5.65 2.68 11.49
CA VAL A 469 4.86 3.88 11.79
C VAL A 469 4.75 4.00 13.31
N PRO A 470 5.25 5.08 13.92
CA PRO A 470 5.18 5.24 15.35
C PRO A 470 3.74 5.53 15.85
N PRO A 471 3.47 5.32 17.16
CA PRO A 471 2.22 5.74 17.78
C PRO A 471 1.96 7.26 17.60
N PRO A 472 0.70 7.71 17.51
CA PRO A 472 -0.53 6.95 17.75
C PRO A 472 -1.09 6.22 16.52
N GLN A 473 -0.48 6.36 15.35
CA GLN A 473 -1.04 5.85 14.10
C GLN A 473 -0.64 4.41 13.78
N GLY A 474 0.53 3.98 14.26
CA GLY A 474 0.96 2.60 14.18
C GLY A 474 0.94 1.87 15.53
N PRO A 475 1.26 0.56 15.54
CA PRO A 475 1.81 -0.20 14.42
C PRO A 475 0.81 -0.36 13.26
N LEU A 476 1.30 -0.20 12.03
CA LEU A 476 0.50 -0.10 10.81
C LEU A 476 0.90 -1.16 9.79
N TRP A 477 -0.10 -1.81 9.19
CA TRP A 477 0.05 -2.63 7.99
C TRP A 477 -0.50 -1.93 6.75
N VAL A 478 0.00 -2.29 5.58
CA VAL A 478 -0.61 -2.00 4.29
C VAL A 478 -0.89 -3.33 3.60
N LEU A 479 -2.16 -3.63 3.37
CA LEU A 479 -2.62 -4.83 2.68
C LEU A 479 -2.79 -4.49 1.19
N GLY A 480 -1.76 -4.80 0.40
CA GLY A 480 -1.70 -4.54 -1.02
C GLY A 480 -2.40 -5.57 -1.91
N SER A 481 -2.15 -5.47 -3.21
CA SER A 481 -2.75 -6.31 -4.26
C SER A 481 -2.52 -7.82 -4.08
N LEU A 482 -1.48 -8.25 -3.37
CA LEU A 482 -1.30 -9.66 -2.99
C LEU A 482 -2.41 -10.16 -2.07
N PHE A 483 -2.81 -9.35 -1.08
CA PHE A 483 -3.93 -9.66 -0.19
C PHE A 483 -5.26 -9.54 -0.93
N LEU A 484 -5.49 -8.43 -1.65
CA LEU A 484 -6.71 -8.20 -2.44
C LEU A 484 -6.88 -9.21 -3.58
N GLY A 485 -5.79 -9.86 -3.98
CA GLY A 485 -5.76 -10.95 -4.94
C GLY A 485 -6.27 -12.27 -4.40
N ALA A 486 -5.91 -12.59 -3.16
CA ALA A 486 -6.43 -13.76 -2.47
C ALA A 486 -7.86 -13.54 -1.97
N TYR A 487 -8.22 -12.28 -1.68
CA TYR A 487 -9.50 -11.92 -1.08
C TYR A 487 -10.19 -10.80 -1.85
N HIS A 488 -11.31 -11.15 -2.48
CA HIS A 488 -12.24 -10.17 -3.05
C HIS A 488 -12.64 -9.16 -1.97
N THR A 489 -12.50 -7.88 -2.29
CA THR A 489 -12.63 -6.80 -1.31
C THR A 489 -13.78 -5.86 -1.69
N VAL A 490 -14.69 -5.61 -0.74
CA VAL A 490 -15.79 -4.64 -0.86
C VAL A 490 -15.49 -3.45 0.03
N PHE A 491 -15.47 -2.26 -0.56
CA PHE A 491 -15.35 -0.98 0.12
C PHE A 491 -16.75 -0.37 0.27
N ASP A 492 -17.32 -0.51 1.47
CA ASP A 492 -18.68 -0.06 1.77
C ASP A 492 -18.63 1.35 2.38
N PHE A 493 -18.70 2.33 1.49
CA PHE A 493 -18.64 3.75 1.85
C PHE A 493 -19.86 4.17 2.67
N GLY A 494 -21.05 3.70 2.32
CA GLY A 494 -22.29 4.02 3.02
C GLY A 494 -22.26 3.60 4.50
N ASN A 495 -21.73 2.41 4.80
CA ASN A 495 -21.66 1.89 6.16
C ASN A 495 -20.28 2.03 6.82
N HIS A 496 -19.33 2.70 6.17
CA HIS A 496 -17.95 2.90 6.65
C HIS A 496 -17.28 1.59 7.11
N ARG A 497 -17.21 0.60 6.22
CA ARG A 497 -16.62 -0.72 6.51
C ARG A 497 -15.98 -1.33 5.26
N VAL A 498 -15.10 -2.31 5.46
CA VAL A 498 -14.51 -3.12 4.39
C VAL A 498 -14.90 -4.58 4.57
N GLY A 499 -15.24 -5.28 3.49
CA GLY A 499 -15.64 -6.68 3.49
C GLY A 499 -14.70 -7.56 2.68
N PHE A 500 -14.32 -8.73 3.22
CA PHE A 500 -13.42 -9.67 2.56
C PHE A 500 -14.06 -11.04 2.38
N ALA A 501 -13.99 -11.59 1.18
CA ALA A 501 -14.36 -12.98 0.86
C ALA A 501 -13.24 -13.62 0.04
N LYS A 502 -13.16 -14.95 0.03
CA LYS A 502 -12.13 -15.65 -0.77
C LYS A 502 -12.38 -15.38 -2.26
N ALA A 503 -11.37 -14.88 -2.97
CA ALA A 503 -11.47 -14.65 -4.40
C ALA A 503 -11.69 -15.98 -5.15
N ALA A 504 -12.50 -15.94 -6.21
CA ALA A 504 -12.83 -17.11 -7.03
C ALA A 504 -11.75 -17.44 -8.06
#